data_AF-A0A7X1B4M3-F1
#
_entry.id   AF-A0A7X1B4M3-F1
#
_cell.length_a   1.000
_cell.length_b   1.000
_cell.length_c   1.000
_cell.angle_alpha   90.00
_cell.angle_beta   90.00
_cell.angle_gamma   90.00
#
_symmetry.space_group_name_H-M   'P 1'
#
loop_
_entity.id
_entity.type
_entity.pdbx_description
1 polymer ?
#
loop_
_entity_poly.entity_id
_entity_poly.type
_entity_poly.pdbx_seq_one_letter_code
_entity_poly.pdbx_strand_id
1 'polypeptide(L)'
;MFSKIALSWINKFESHYNYDAEYLKVLLRRCPRGFRKFNKFMPMSKYRESLPADAYFVAFLTATQSEDCGSCVELVSKMALEASVPRQVVQSVLRGDGALPQDLRLVRNYALNVTSQMAVEPRLSSLCSAA
;
A
#
# COMPACT_ATOMS: atom_id res chain seq x y z
N MET A 1 20.46 -1.59 21.55
CA MET A 1 20.13 -0.22 21.10
C MET A 1 19.09 -0.20 19.97
N PHE A 2 19.33 -0.87 18.83
CA PHE A 2 18.40 -0.95 17.69
C PHE A 2 16.94 -1.26 18.07
N SER A 3 16.68 -2.30 18.85
CA SER A 3 15.31 -2.70 19.18
C SER A 3 14.55 -1.66 20.02
N LYS A 4 15.23 -0.88 20.87
CA LYS A 4 14.58 0.20 21.64
C LYS A 4 14.19 1.36 20.72
N ILE A 5 15.06 1.72 19.77
CA ILE A 5 14.79 2.76 18.77
C ILE A 5 13.63 2.33 17.86
N ALA A 6 13.67 1.09 17.36
CA ALA A 6 12.61 0.52 16.53
C ALA A 6 11.27 0.49 17.28
N LEU A 7 11.24 0.05 18.53
CA LEU A 7 10.02 0.03 19.33
C LEU A 7 9.46 1.44 19.56
N SER A 8 10.31 2.43 19.85
CA SER A 8 9.88 3.83 19.98
C SER A 8 9.27 4.36 18.67
N TRP A 9 9.85 4.01 17.52
CA TRP A 9 9.30 4.36 16.22
C TRP A 9 7.94 3.69 15.99
N ILE A 10 7.78 2.39 16.31
CA ILE A 10 6.50 1.68 16.18
C ILE A 10 5.42 2.38 17.03
N ASN A 11 5.71 2.66 18.30
CA ASN A 11 4.73 3.32 19.19
C ASN A 11 4.31 4.70 18.67
N LYS A 12 5.26 5.49 18.15
CA LYS A 12 4.96 6.79 17.53
C LYS A 12 4.08 6.63 16.29
N PHE A 13 4.38 5.64 15.45
CA PHE A 13 3.59 5.35 14.25
C PHE A 13 2.15 4.94 14.59
N GLU A 14 1.96 4.07 15.59
CA GLU A 14 0.63 3.67 16.06
C GLU A 14 -0.16 4.86 16.59
N SER A 15 0.47 5.71 17.42
CA SER A 15 -0.19 6.89 17.99
C SER A 15 -0.55 7.92 16.92
N HIS A 16 0.34 8.16 15.96
CA HIS A 16 0.13 9.14 14.90
C HIS A 16 -1.03 8.75 13.98
N TYR A 17 -1.14 7.47 13.61
CA TYR A 17 -2.19 7.00 12.71
C TYR A 17 -3.40 6.38 13.42
N ASN A 18 -3.38 6.26 14.76
CA ASN A 18 -4.33 5.44 15.52
C ASN A 18 -4.52 4.07 14.85
N TYR A 19 -3.41 3.34 14.69
CA TYR A 19 -3.33 2.07 13.96
C TYR A 19 -2.68 1.01 14.85
N ASP A 20 -3.19 -0.23 14.81
CA ASP A 20 -2.60 -1.34 15.53
C ASP A 20 -1.38 -1.90 14.76
N ALA A 21 -0.18 -1.69 15.33
CA ALA A 21 1.07 -2.23 14.81
C ALA A 21 1.67 -3.30 15.74
N GLU A 22 0.85 -4.01 16.53
CA GLU A 22 1.33 -5.08 17.41
C GLU A 22 2.09 -6.16 16.63
N TYR A 23 1.69 -6.46 15.38
CA TYR A 23 2.42 -7.39 14.53
C TYR A 23 3.89 -6.97 14.30
N LEU A 24 4.19 -5.67 14.20
CA LEU A 24 5.57 -5.17 14.09
C LEU A 24 6.33 -5.33 15.41
N LYS A 25 5.65 -5.12 16.56
CA LYS A 25 6.24 -5.36 17.89
C LYS A 25 6.53 -6.85 18.11
N VAL A 26 5.62 -7.73 17.71
CA VAL A 26 5.81 -9.19 17.74
C VAL A 26 6.98 -9.57 16.83
N LEU A 27 7.03 -9.08 15.60
CA LEU A 27 8.14 -9.36 14.68
C LEU A 27 9.48 -8.88 15.25
N LEU A 28 9.52 -7.67 15.83
CA LEU A 28 10.72 -7.13 16.47
C LEU A 28 11.16 -7.97 17.68
N ARG A 29 10.23 -8.44 18.51
CA ARG A 29 10.52 -9.27 19.69
C ARG A 29 10.96 -10.67 19.32
N ARG A 30 10.27 -11.33 18.38
CA ARG A 30 10.48 -12.73 17.99
C ARG A 30 11.61 -12.90 16.98
N CYS A 31 11.79 -11.96 16.05
CA CYS A 31 12.83 -12.01 15.01
C CYS A 31 13.45 -10.63 14.73
N PRO A 32 14.30 -10.08 15.63
CA PRO A 32 14.88 -8.74 15.48
C PRO A 32 15.70 -8.55 14.19
N ARG A 33 16.37 -9.62 13.71
CA ARG A 33 17.11 -9.59 12.43
C ARG A 33 16.16 -9.56 11.23
N GLY A 34 15.04 -10.29 11.30
CA GLY A 34 13.97 -10.27 10.30
C GLY A 34 13.31 -8.89 10.23
N PHE A 35 12.92 -8.33 11.39
CA PHE A 35 12.42 -6.95 11.48
C PHE A 35 13.37 -5.96 10.82
N ARG A 36 14.69 -6.08 11.08
CA ARG A 36 15.68 -5.17 10.46
C ARG A 36 15.70 -5.29 8.93
N LYS A 37 15.60 -6.50 8.39
CA LYS A 37 15.53 -6.71 6.93
C LYS A 37 14.24 -6.11 6.36
N PHE A 38 13.10 -6.40 6.99
CA PHE A 38 11.80 -5.84 6.62
C PHE A 38 11.83 -4.31 6.64
N ASN A 39 12.28 -3.69 7.74
CA ASN A 39 12.36 -2.23 7.87
C ASN A 39 13.31 -1.59 6.85
N LYS A 40 14.38 -2.29 6.44
CA LYS A 40 15.28 -1.82 5.38
C LYS A 40 14.68 -1.93 3.97
N PHE A 41 13.67 -2.78 3.78
CA PHE A 41 12.97 -2.93 2.51
C PHE A 41 11.87 -1.86 2.32
N MET A 42 11.23 -1.41 3.40
CA MET A 42 10.14 -0.41 3.36
C MET A 42 10.42 0.88 2.58
N PRO A 43 11.65 1.46 2.54
CA PRO A 43 11.91 2.65 1.73
C PRO A 43 11.65 2.44 0.24
N MET A 44 11.89 1.23 -0.28
CA MET A 44 11.64 0.90 -1.68
C MET A 44 10.16 1.03 -2.03
N SER A 45 9.26 0.61 -1.13
CA SER A 45 7.82 0.70 -1.37
C SER A 45 7.26 2.12 -1.25
N LYS A 46 8.03 3.07 -0.70
CA LYS A 46 7.61 4.46 -0.44
C LYS A 46 8.30 5.46 -1.35
N TYR A 47 9.29 5.04 -2.11
CA TYR A 47 10.02 5.90 -3.03
C TYR A 47 9.13 6.30 -4.20
N ARG A 48 9.11 7.61 -4.51
CA ARG A 48 8.27 8.18 -5.56
C ARG A 48 9.04 9.00 -6.59
N GLU A 49 10.22 9.51 -6.24
CA GLU A 49 10.94 10.51 -7.04
C GLU A 49 10.03 11.66 -7.50
N SER A 50 9.64 11.68 -8.77
CA SER A 50 8.74 12.68 -9.39
C SER A 50 7.27 12.26 -9.46
N LEU A 51 6.93 11.04 -9.01
CA LEU A 51 5.55 10.53 -9.05
C LEU A 51 4.63 11.38 -8.15
N PRO A 52 3.53 11.93 -8.69
CA PRO A 52 2.54 12.66 -7.91
C PRO A 52 2.00 11.84 -6.73
N ALA A 53 1.71 12.53 -5.62
CA ALA A 53 1.26 11.88 -4.39
C ALA A 53 -0.09 11.15 -4.59
N ASP A 54 -1.01 11.75 -5.33
CA ASP A 54 -2.31 11.17 -5.67
C ASP A 54 -2.16 9.88 -6.49
N ALA A 55 -1.30 9.86 -7.51
CA ALA A 55 -1.00 8.65 -8.28
C ALA A 55 -0.45 7.54 -7.36
N TYR A 56 0.53 7.84 -6.52
CA TYR A 56 1.07 6.87 -5.56
C TYR A 56 0.00 6.32 -4.61
N PHE A 57 -0.82 7.20 -4.00
CA PHE A 57 -1.82 6.77 -3.03
C PHE A 57 -3.04 6.11 -3.67
N VAL A 58 -3.39 6.44 -4.92
CA VAL A 58 -4.40 5.70 -5.69
C VAL A 58 -3.93 4.25 -5.90
N ALA A 59 -2.69 4.04 -6.34
CA ALA A 59 -2.14 2.68 -6.49
C ALA A 59 -2.11 1.94 -5.14
N PHE A 60 -1.62 2.60 -4.09
CA PHE A 60 -1.48 1.97 -2.77
C PHE A 60 -2.84 1.61 -2.16
N LEU A 61 -3.82 2.52 -2.19
CA LEU A 61 -5.18 2.23 -1.72
C LEU A 61 -5.81 1.09 -2.51
N THR A 62 -5.67 1.11 -3.85
CA THR A 62 -6.24 0.08 -4.72
C THR A 62 -5.65 -1.29 -4.42
N ALA A 63 -4.32 -1.39 -4.28
CA ALA A 63 -3.66 -2.64 -3.95
C ALA A 63 -4.10 -3.15 -2.57
N THR A 64 -4.10 -2.26 -1.58
CA THR A 64 -4.48 -2.60 -0.20
C THR A 64 -5.94 -3.04 -0.08
N GLN A 65 -6.83 -2.40 -0.85
CA GLN A 65 -8.25 -2.77 -0.93
C GLN A 65 -8.45 -4.12 -1.63
N SER A 66 -7.62 -4.44 -2.64
CA SER A 66 -7.67 -5.72 -3.36
C SER A 66 -7.26 -6.90 -2.48
N GLU A 67 -6.33 -6.69 -1.55
CA GLU A 67 -5.87 -7.69 -0.59
C GLU A 67 -6.80 -7.87 0.63
N ASP A 68 -7.95 -7.18 0.66
CA ASP A 68 -8.92 -7.20 1.76
C ASP A 68 -8.33 -6.86 3.15
N CYS A 69 -7.27 -6.04 3.19
CA CYS A 69 -6.71 -5.56 4.46
C CYS A 69 -7.41 -4.28 4.94
N GLY A 70 -8.57 -4.41 5.59
CA GLY A 70 -9.38 -3.26 6.05
C GLY A 70 -8.63 -2.24 6.92
N SER A 71 -7.83 -2.68 7.90
CA SER A 71 -7.03 -1.79 8.74
C SER A 71 -5.91 -1.09 7.97
N CYS A 72 -5.34 -1.76 6.96
CA CYS A 72 -4.37 -1.16 6.06
C CYS A 72 -5.03 -0.08 5.17
N VAL A 73 -6.26 -0.32 4.68
CA VAL A 73 -7.00 0.67 3.88
C VAL A 73 -7.26 1.94 4.68
N GLU A 74 -7.64 1.82 5.96
CA GLU A 74 -7.81 2.96 6.85
C GLU A 74 -6.49 3.73 7.05
N LEU A 75 -5.41 3.02 7.35
CA LEU A 75 -4.08 3.60 7.52
C LEU A 75 -3.63 4.36 6.26
N VAL A 76 -3.71 3.72 5.10
CA VAL A 76 -3.29 4.34 3.82
C VAL A 76 -4.18 5.53 3.47
N SER A 77 -5.48 5.50 3.81
CA SER A 77 -6.39 6.64 3.64
C SER A 77 -5.95 7.84 4.47
N LYS A 78 -5.55 7.64 5.73
CA LYS A 78 -4.99 8.70 6.59
C LYS A 78 -3.68 9.24 6.01
N MET A 79 -2.78 8.36 5.57
CA MET A 79 -1.52 8.74 4.94
C MET A 79 -1.72 9.56 3.65
N ALA A 80 -2.73 9.22 2.84
CA ALA A 80 -3.06 9.95 1.62
C ALA A 80 -3.51 11.38 1.93
N LEU A 81 -4.41 11.53 2.91
CA LEU A 81 -4.88 12.84 3.37
C LEU A 81 -3.76 13.69 3.96
N GLU A 82 -2.87 13.08 4.75
CA GLU A 82 -1.68 13.75 5.29
C GLU A 82 -0.73 14.22 4.17
N ALA A 83 -0.62 13.44 3.09
CA ALA A 83 0.12 13.82 1.89
C ALA A 83 -0.63 14.78 0.96
N SER A 84 -1.70 15.42 1.44
CA SER A 84 -2.50 16.42 0.70
C SER A 84 -3.19 15.88 -0.56
N VAL A 85 -3.42 14.56 -0.64
CA VAL A 85 -4.26 13.98 -1.70
C VAL A 85 -5.70 14.47 -1.50
N PRO A 86 -6.39 14.97 -2.55
CA PRO A 86 -7.76 15.44 -2.42
C PRO A 86 -8.68 14.37 -1.84
N ARG A 87 -9.53 14.75 -0.86
CA ARG A 87 -10.45 13.81 -0.19
C ARG A 87 -11.36 13.10 -1.18
N GLN A 88 -11.79 13.79 -2.24
CA GLN A 88 -12.63 13.21 -3.28
C GLN A 88 -11.93 12.05 -4.00
N VAL A 89 -10.63 12.19 -4.30
CA VAL A 89 -9.83 11.10 -4.91
C VAL A 89 -9.82 9.87 -4.02
N VAL A 90 -9.54 10.05 -2.72
CA VAL A 90 -9.55 8.94 -1.73
C VAL A 90 -10.94 8.27 -1.69
N GLN A 91 -12.01 9.06 -1.61
CA GLN A 91 -13.39 8.54 -1.59
C GLN A 91 -13.75 7.78 -2.88
N SER A 92 -13.38 8.30 -4.05
CA SER A 92 -13.62 7.64 -5.34
C SER A 92 -12.88 6.31 -5.43
N VAL A 93 -11.65 6.21 -4.89
CA VAL A 93 -10.94 4.93 -4.78
C VAL A 93 -11.74 3.96 -3.91
N LEU A 94 -12.06 4.36 -2.68
CA LEU A 94 -12.76 3.52 -1.70
C LEU A 94 -14.12 3.02 -2.18
N ARG A 95 -14.91 3.87 -2.85
CA ARG A 95 -16.25 3.52 -3.35
C ARG A 95 -16.24 2.71 -4.64
N GLY A 96 -15.15 2.76 -5.42
CA GLY A 96 -15.13 2.11 -6.73
C GLY A 96 -15.98 2.81 -7.80
N ASP A 97 -16.41 4.05 -7.57
CA ASP A 97 -17.38 4.75 -8.42
C ASP A 97 -16.79 5.32 -9.73
N GLY A 98 -15.49 5.17 -9.95
CA GLY A 98 -14.82 5.61 -11.17
C GLY A 98 -14.72 7.14 -11.34
N ALA A 99 -15.11 7.93 -10.33
CA ALA A 99 -15.03 9.39 -10.34
C ALA A 99 -13.59 9.88 -10.06
N LEU A 100 -12.66 9.45 -10.90
CA LEU A 100 -11.25 9.84 -10.90
C LEU A 100 -10.90 10.52 -12.22
N PRO A 101 -10.00 11.51 -12.20
CA PRO A 101 -9.30 11.98 -13.40
C PRO A 101 -8.73 10.83 -14.24
N GLN A 102 -8.63 11.04 -15.56
CA GLN A 102 -8.30 9.96 -16.51
C GLN A 102 -6.97 9.26 -16.18
N ASP A 103 -5.95 10.02 -15.84
CA ASP A 103 -4.63 9.56 -15.40
C ASP A 103 -4.71 8.71 -14.12
N LEU A 104 -5.43 9.16 -13.10
CA LEU A 104 -5.60 8.41 -11.85
C LEU A 104 -6.42 7.12 -12.06
N ARG A 105 -7.38 7.11 -13.00
CA ARG A 105 -8.06 5.86 -13.39
C ARG A 105 -7.10 4.85 -14.02
N LEU A 106 -6.17 5.31 -14.86
CA LEU A 106 -5.16 4.41 -15.46
C LEU A 106 -4.30 3.77 -14.37
N VAL A 107 -3.87 4.57 -13.38
CA VAL A 107 -3.11 4.07 -12.23
C VAL A 107 -3.91 3.04 -11.43
N ARG A 108 -5.18 3.33 -11.12
CA ARG A 108 -6.08 2.38 -10.44
C ARG A 108 -6.22 1.08 -11.22
N ASN A 109 -6.51 1.16 -12.52
CA ASN A 109 -6.73 -0.03 -13.35
C ASN A 109 -5.47 -0.88 -13.46
N TYR A 110 -4.30 -0.23 -13.61
CA TYR A 110 -3.02 -0.94 -13.61
C TYR A 110 -2.77 -1.64 -12.26
N ALA A 111 -3.00 -0.94 -11.14
CA ALA A 111 -2.86 -1.54 -9.81
C ALA A 111 -3.80 -2.74 -9.62
N LEU A 112 -5.07 -2.64 -10.04
CA LEU A 112 -6.01 -3.76 -10.03
C LEU A 112 -5.50 -4.95 -10.86
N ASN A 113 -4.97 -4.71 -12.06
CA ASN A 113 -4.43 -5.79 -12.90
C ASN A 113 -3.23 -6.50 -12.25
N VAL A 114 -2.36 -5.74 -11.56
CA VAL A 114 -1.21 -6.30 -10.85
C VAL A 114 -1.64 -7.13 -9.64
N THR A 115 -2.65 -6.70 -8.88
CA THR A 115 -3.08 -7.39 -7.66
C THR A 115 -4.07 -8.51 -7.89
N SER A 116 -4.92 -8.41 -8.92
CA SER A 116 -6.05 -9.35 -9.07
C SER A 116 -5.65 -10.76 -9.52
N GLN A 117 -4.43 -11.02 -10.01
CA GLN A 117 -3.92 -12.32 -10.51
C GLN A 117 -4.85 -13.11 -11.47
N MET A 118 -6.03 -12.59 -11.83
CA MET A 118 -7.10 -13.30 -12.53
C MET A 118 -7.23 -12.79 -13.96
N ALA A 119 -6.15 -12.96 -14.70
CA ALA A 119 -6.14 -13.35 -16.11
C ALA A 119 -4.69 -13.21 -16.57
N VAL A 120 -4.10 -14.33 -17.00
CA VAL A 120 -2.99 -14.24 -17.94
C VAL A 120 -3.47 -13.36 -19.09
N GLU A 121 -2.73 -12.29 -19.40
CA GLU A 121 -3.07 -11.39 -20.51
C GLU A 121 -3.46 -12.25 -21.73
N PRO A 122 -4.55 -11.97 -22.47
CA PRO A 122 -5.02 -12.87 -23.54
C PRO A 122 -3.97 -13.20 -24.61
N ARG A 123 -2.92 -12.38 -24.72
CA ARG A 123 -1.76 -12.67 -25.58
C ARG A 123 -0.84 -13.73 -24.98
N LEU A 124 -0.63 -13.70 -23.67
CA LEU A 124 0.18 -14.68 -22.94
C LEU A 124 -0.55 -16.00 -22.70
N SER A 125 -1.89 -16.03 -22.74
CA SER A 125 -2.66 -17.28 -22.60
C SER A 125 -2.43 -18.23 -23.78
N SER A 126 -2.11 -17.70 -24.96
CA SER A 126 -1.69 -18.48 -26.13
C SER A 126 -0.37 -19.22 -25.93
N LEU A 127 0.47 -18.81 -24.97
CA LEU A 127 1.73 -19.48 -24.63
C LEU A 127 1.53 -20.64 -23.64
N CYS A 128 0.43 -20.66 -22.90
CA CYS A 128 0.12 -21.70 -21.90
C CYS A 128 -0.60 -22.92 -22.50
N SER A 129 -1.09 -22.85 -23.74
CA SER A 129 -1.86 -23.92 -24.41
C SER A 129 -1.00 -24.83 -25.31
N ALA A 130 0.32 -24.66 -25.28
CA ALA A 130 1.26 -25.42 -26.12
C ALA A 130 2.00 -26.56 -25.38
N ALA A 131 1.43 -27.12 -24.31
CA ALA A 131 2.01 -28.26 -23.56
C ALA A 131 1.04 -29.45 -23.50
#